data_AF-A0A1E3KGB0-F1
#
_entry.id   AF-A0A1E3KGB0-F1
#
_cell.length_a   1.000
_cell.length_b   1.000
_cell.length_c   1.000
_cell.angle_alpha   90.00
_cell.angle_beta   90.00
_cell.angle_gamma   90.00
#
_symmetry.space_group_name_H-M   'P 1'
#
loop_
_entity.id
_entity.type
_entity.pdbx_description
1 polymer ?
#
loop_
_entity_poly.entity_id
_entity_poly.type
_entity_poly.pdbx_seq_one_letter_code
_entity_poly.pdbx_strand_id
1 'polypeptide(L)'
;MFPFDAWTPGPGPLYTALTTSWAALNLPNPPHWLTTWVPGESPLSTQKAVVAAIGTYLLIIFGGREIMKNRPALKLQIPFQIHNVYLTLGSGLLLALMLEEIIPMYLRHGFFFSICNGQAFTPRLVTFYMVNYYFKYVELIDTVFLVLKKKPLAFLHVFHHAATAILCYTQLEGETSVQWVVITLNLLVHVIMYYYYYATAGGAKIWWKKYLTSLQISQFVIDLFIVFFASTYLFSHRYTHNQYPNLYFPISPSTYSHMAAKTSLPTVGDCAGSEGAALFGCGLLSSYLFLFIAFYKATYKKAAAKAKQAKDKATAVAAEVVGSSKSKVVVQNKRGTVVVTEVDDRP
;
A
#
# COMPACT_ATOMS: atom_id res chain seq x y z
N MET A 1 13.80 20.64 17.76
CA MET A 1 14.37 20.02 18.97
C MET A 1 13.35 18.99 19.43
N PHE A 2 13.60 17.71 19.17
CA PHE A 2 12.65 16.65 19.56
C PHE A 2 12.51 16.68 21.09
N PRO A 3 11.29 16.77 21.65
CA PRO A 3 11.09 16.97 23.09
C PRO A 3 11.35 15.71 23.94
N PHE A 4 11.94 14.66 23.37
CA PHE A 4 12.22 13.39 24.04
C PHE A 4 13.64 12.95 23.71
N ASP A 5 14.37 12.43 24.71
CA ASP A 5 15.65 11.74 24.51
C ASP A 5 15.39 10.48 23.66
N ALA A 6 15.45 10.61 22.34
CA ALA A 6 15.07 9.55 21.42
C ALA A 6 15.91 8.30 21.65
N TRP A 7 15.31 7.13 21.45
CA TRP A 7 16.07 5.89 21.48
C TRP A 7 17.10 5.92 20.34
N THR A 8 18.39 5.91 20.67
CA THR A 8 19.48 5.91 19.69
C THR A 8 20.19 4.56 19.71
N PRO A 9 19.76 3.57 18.90
CA PRO A 9 20.60 2.40 18.66
C PRO A 9 21.91 2.86 18.02
N GLY A 10 22.99 2.11 18.22
CA GLY A 10 24.17 2.24 17.38
C GLY A 10 23.83 1.94 15.91
N PRO A 11 24.60 2.45 14.94
CA PRO A 11 24.37 2.15 13.53
C PRO A 11 24.51 0.64 13.29
N GLY A 12 23.53 0.04 12.63
CA GLY A 12 23.62 -1.37 12.25
C GLY A 12 24.56 -1.59 11.06
N PRO A 13 24.92 -2.84 10.73
CA PRO A 13 25.83 -3.17 9.63
C PRO A 13 25.42 -2.58 8.28
N LEU A 14 24.13 -2.56 7.92
CA LEU A 14 23.69 -2.07 6.61
C LEU A 14 23.79 -0.55 6.53
N TYR A 15 23.29 0.16 7.54
CA TYR A 15 23.47 1.62 7.64
C TYR A 15 24.96 2.02 7.68
N THR A 16 25.78 1.25 8.39
CA THR A 16 27.23 1.47 8.46
C THR A 16 27.89 1.25 7.09
N ALA A 17 27.53 0.19 6.38
CA ALA A 17 28.04 -0.05 5.03
C ALA A 17 27.64 1.07 4.06
N LEU A 18 26.41 1.55 4.13
CA LEU A 18 25.91 2.65 3.30
C LEU A 18 26.69 3.95 3.56
N THR A 19 26.82 4.34 4.82
CA THR A 19 27.52 5.57 5.23
C THR A 19 29.02 5.49 4.97
N THR A 20 29.64 4.33 5.18
CA THR A 20 31.05 4.09 4.85
C THR A 20 31.29 4.18 3.35
N SER A 21 30.40 3.58 2.53
CA SER A 21 30.49 3.66 1.07
C SER A 21 30.29 5.10 0.58
N TRP A 22 29.36 5.84 1.17
CA TRP A 22 29.15 7.26 0.88
C TRP A 22 30.41 8.09 1.14
N ALA A 23 31.04 7.88 2.30
CA ALA A 23 32.29 8.54 2.66
C ALA A 23 33.45 8.14 1.73
N ALA A 24 33.56 6.85 1.38
CA ALA A 24 34.59 6.35 0.46
C ALA A 24 34.49 6.95 -0.95
N LEU A 25 33.28 7.33 -1.37
CA LEU A 25 33.02 8.01 -2.64
C LEU A 25 33.24 9.54 -2.58
N ASN A 26 33.69 10.08 -1.44
CA ASN A 26 33.88 11.52 -1.21
C ASN A 26 32.63 12.35 -1.55
N LEU A 27 31.45 11.80 -1.30
CA LEU A 27 30.19 12.49 -1.56
C LEU A 27 29.92 13.53 -0.45
N PRO A 28 29.41 14.73 -0.79
CA PRO A 28 29.13 15.76 0.20
C PRO A 28 28.06 15.27 1.18
N ASN A 29 28.18 15.65 2.45
CA ASN A 29 27.13 15.34 3.42
C ASN A 29 25.82 16.00 2.99
N PRO A 30 24.70 15.27 3.00
CA PRO A 30 23.41 15.86 2.67
C PRO A 30 23.09 16.98 3.66
N PRO A 31 22.47 18.08 3.20
CA PRO A 31 22.02 19.15 4.07
C PRO A 31 20.99 18.64 5.09
N HIS A 32 20.91 19.32 6.23
CA HIS A 32 20.09 18.91 7.37
C HIS A 32 18.61 18.64 7.01
N TRP A 33 18.03 19.46 6.13
CA TRP A 33 16.64 19.32 5.65
C TRP A 33 16.38 18.09 4.77
N LEU A 34 17.41 17.34 4.36
CA LEU A 34 17.28 16.01 3.74
C LEU A 34 17.42 14.86 4.74
N THR A 35 18.06 15.11 5.89
CA THR A 35 18.31 14.08 6.90
C THR A 35 17.30 14.12 8.04
N THR A 36 16.60 15.23 8.21
CA THR A 36 15.50 15.35 9.17
C THR A 36 14.36 16.16 8.60
N TRP A 37 13.16 15.92 9.12
CA TRP A 37 11.95 16.55 8.64
C TRP A 37 11.84 17.97 9.21
N VAL A 38 11.94 18.96 8.33
CA VAL A 38 11.81 20.36 8.71
C VAL A 38 10.69 20.99 7.88
N PRO A 39 9.50 21.21 8.48
CA PRO A 39 8.37 21.83 7.79
C PRO A 39 8.76 23.21 7.22
N GLY A 40 8.56 23.40 5.91
CA GLY A 40 8.92 24.63 5.20
C GLY A 40 10.32 24.64 4.57
N GLU A 41 11.26 23.80 5.03
CA GLU A 41 12.61 23.68 4.44
C GLU A 41 12.79 22.40 3.63
N SER A 42 12.31 21.26 4.15
CA SER A 42 12.39 20.00 3.43
C SER A 42 11.56 20.07 2.13
N PRO A 43 12.01 19.50 1.01
CA PRO A 43 11.25 19.48 -0.22
C PRO A 43 9.85 18.90 -0.01
N LEU A 44 8.83 19.52 -0.61
CA LEU A 44 7.42 19.12 -0.49
C LEU A 44 6.87 19.08 0.96
N SER A 45 7.52 19.73 1.92
CA SER A 45 7.08 19.76 3.33
C SER A 45 6.00 20.79 3.67
N THR A 46 5.35 21.39 2.68
CA THR A 46 4.25 22.33 2.92
C THR A 46 2.98 21.83 2.26
N GLN A 47 1.84 22.06 2.92
CA GLN A 47 0.53 21.70 2.38
C GLN A 47 0.30 22.26 0.97
N LYS A 48 0.75 23.51 0.70
CA LYS A 48 0.66 24.12 -0.64
C LYS A 48 1.45 23.32 -1.68
N ALA A 49 2.68 22.92 -1.34
CA ALA A 49 3.52 22.13 -2.24
C ALA A 49 2.93 20.74 -2.49
N VAL A 50 2.39 20.08 -1.47
CA VAL A 50 1.72 18.78 -1.61
C VAL A 50 0.49 18.89 -2.50
N VAL A 51 -0.39 19.86 -2.25
CA VAL A 51 -1.59 20.08 -3.07
C VAL A 51 -1.22 20.40 -4.52
N ALA A 52 -0.20 21.23 -4.75
CA ALA A 52 0.29 21.54 -6.09
C ALA A 52 0.84 20.30 -6.79
N ALA A 53 1.61 19.45 -6.10
CA ALA A 53 2.15 18.22 -6.66
C ALA A 53 1.05 17.23 -7.05
N ILE A 54 0.05 17.02 -6.19
CA ILE A 54 -1.09 16.15 -6.48
C ILE A 54 -1.96 16.73 -7.60
N GLY A 55 -2.22 18.04 -7.59
CA GLY A 55 -2.93 18.72 -8.67
C GLY A 55 -2.22 18.55 -10.02
N THR A 56 -0.90 18.73 -10.03
CA THR A 56 -0.06 18.52 -11.22
C THR A 56 -0.11 17.07 -11.69
N TYR A 57 -0.01 16.10 -10.77
CA TYR A 57 -0.15 14.69 -11.08
C TYR A 57 -1.51 14.40 -11.76
N LEU A 58 -2.62 14.84 -11.17
CA LEU A 58 -3.95 14.60 -11.74
C LEU A 58 -4.09 15.26 -13.13
N LEU A 59 -3.55 16.48 -13.30
CA LEU A 59 -3.56 17.19 -14.58
C LEU A 59 -2.77 16.41 -15.64
N ILE A 60 -1.58 15.89 -15.31
CA ILE A 60 -0.78 15.05 -16.19
C ILE A 60 -1.54 13.77 -16.57
N ILE A 61 -2.19 13.10 -15.61
CA ILE A 61 -2.88 11.83 -15.87
C ILE A 61 -4.13 12.03 -16.72
N PHE A 62 -4.99 12.99 -16.39
CA PHE A 62 -6.22 13.24 -17.15
C PHE A 62 -5.94 13.94 -18.48
N GLY A 63 -5.06 14.93 -18.51
CA GLY A 63 -4.62 15.59 -19.74
C GLY A 63 -3.86 14.63 -20.67
N GLY A 64 -2.95 13.83 -20.12
CA GLY A 64 -2.25 12.78 -20.86
C GLY A 64 -3.19 11.73 -21.45
N ARG A 65 -4.24 11.35 -20.72
CA ARG A 65 -5.28 10.46 -21.24
C ARG A 65 -6.02 11.06 -22.43
N GLU A 66 -6.34 12.35 -22.39
CA GLU A 66 -6.99 13.05 -23.50
C GLU A 66 -6.09 13.10 -24.74
N ILE A 67 -4.84 13.52 -24.56
CA ILE A 67 -3.83 13.60 -25.64
C ILE A 67 -3.62 12.23 -26.28
N MET A 68 -3.58 11.17 -25.46
CA MET A 68 -3.35 9.82 -25.96
C MET A 68 -4.54 9.23 -26.71
N LYS A 69 -5.77 9.78 -26.63
CA LYS A 69 -6.94 9.21 -27.33
C LYS A 69 -6.64 9.00 -28.83
N ASN A 70 -6.10 10.02 -29.48
CA ASN A 70 -5.82 10.04 -30.91
C ASN A 70 -4.41 9.56 -31.29
N ARG A 71 -3.65 8.99 -30.35
CA ARG A 71 -2.27 8.51 -30.58
C ARG A 71 -2.14 6.99 -30.39
N PRO A 72 -1.22 6.29 -31.06
CA PRO A 72 -0.96 4.88 -30.77
C PRO A 72 -0.37 4.69 -29.37
N ALA A 73 -0.53 3.50 -28.78
CA ALA A 73 0.08 3.17 -27.50
C ALA A 73 1.61 3.10 -27.62
N LEU A 74 2.34 3.70 -26.68
CA LEU A 74 3.80 3.73 -26.71
C LEU A 74 4.42 2.41 -26.21
N LYS A 75 5.49 1.97 -26.87
CA LYS A 75 6.28 0.79 -26.49
C LYS A 75 7.39 1.19 -25.51
N LEU A 76 7.05 1.32 -24.23
CA LEU A 76 7.97 1.75 -23.16
C LEU A 76 8.44 0.58 -22.27
N GLN A 77 8.77 -0.58 -22.85
CA GLN A 77 9.10 -1.78 -22.06
C GLN A 77 10.36 -1.59 -21.21
N ILE A 78 11.47 -1.17 -21.81
CA ILE A 78 12.75 -1.01 -21.11
C ILE A 78 12.65 0.06 -20.00
N PRO A 79 12.14 1.28 -20.25
CA PRO A 79 11.97 2.28 -19.18
C PRO A 79 11.05 1.79 -18.06
N PHE A 80 9.97 1.07 -18.40
CA PHE A 80 9.07 0.47 -17.41
C PHE A 80 9.80 -0.59 -16.57
N GLN A 81 10.62 -1.45 -17.19
CA GLN A 81 11.40 -2.44 -16.45
C GLN A 81 12.42 -1.79 -15.51
N ILE A 82 13.18 -0.81 -15.99
CA ILE A 82 14.15 -0.06 -15.16
C ILE A 82 13.43 0.57 -13.96
N HIS A 83 12.28 1.19 -14.19
CA HIS A 83 11.47 1.80 -13.13
C HIS A 83 11.04 0.77 -12.07
N ASN A 84 10.52 -0.39 -12.49
CA ASN A 84 10.11 -1.45 -11.56
C ASN A 84 11.31 -2.06 -10.81
N VAL A 85 12.48 -2.19 -11.46
CA VAL A 85 13.72 -2.66 -10.81
C VAL A 85 14.19 -1.64 -9.75
N TYR A 86 14.17 -0.36 -10.10
CA TYR A 86 14.48 0.71 -9.14
C TYR A 86 13.54 0.68 -7.94
N LEU A 87 12.23 0.56 -8.17
CA LEU A 87 11.25 0.54 -7.09
C LEU A 87 11.34 -0.71 -6.21
N THR A 88 11.58 -1.90 -6.79
CA THR A 88 11.75 -3.12 -5.98
C THR A 88 13.04 -3.09 -5.15
N LEU A 89 14.16 -2.63 -5.72
CA LEU A 89 15.44 -2.58 -5.00
C LEU A 89 15.42 -1.48 -3.94
N GLY A 90 14.92 -0.29 -4.28
CA GLY A 90 14.81 0.82 -3.33
C GLY A 90 13.84 0.52 -2.18
N SER A 91 12.69 -0.10 -2.47
CA SER A 91 11.77 -0.54 -1.40
C SER A 91 12.40 -1.60 -0.49
N GLY A 92 13.17 -2.53 -1.07
CA GLY A 92 13.85 -3.58 -0.32
C GLY A 92 14.98 -3.06 0.56
N LEU A 93 15.79 -2.13 0.03
CA LEU A 93 16.85 -1.46 0.78
C LEU A 93 16.26 -0.64 1.94
N LEU A 94 15.21 0.15 1.66
CA LEU A 94 14.55 0.96 2.68
C LEU A 94 13.91 0.09 3.76
N LEU A 95 13.25 -1.01 3.38
CA LEU A 95 12.71 -1.97 4.33
C LEU A 95 13.80 -2.56 5.22
N ALA A 96 14.93 -2.98 4.66
CA ALA A 96 16.03 -3.54 5.42
C ALA A 96 16.63 -2.54 6.41
N LEU A 97 16.85 -1.29 5.99
CA LEU A 97 17.32 -0.21 6.86
C LEU A 97 16.34 0.10 8.00
N MET A 98 15.04 0.12 7.70
CA MET A 98 14.02 0.32 8.73
C MET A 98 13.98 -0.85 9.72
N LEU A 99 14.03 -2.10 9.23
CA LEU A 99 14.03 -3.29 10.11
C LEU A 99 15.27 -3.34 11.01
N GLU A 100 16.42 -2.93 10.51
CA GLU A 100 17.66 -2.82 11.27
C GLU A 100 17.53 -1.85 12.47
N GLU A 101 16.76 -0.77 12.31
CA GLU A 101 16.41 0.17 13.39
C GLU A 101 15.30 -0.38 14.30
N ILE A 102 14.25 -0.98 13.73
CA ILE A 102 13.04 -1.35 14.47
C ILE A 102 13.22 -2.62 15.31
N ILE A 103 13.93 -3.62 14.79
CA ILE A 103 14.06 -4.93 15.48
C ILE A 103 14.71 -4.77 16.86
N PRO A 104 15.85 -4.08 17.03
CA PRO A 104 16.45 -3.88 18.35
C PRO A 104 15.54 -3.10 19.32
N MET A 105 14.80 -2.11 18.81
CA MET A 105 13.82 -1.35 19.62
C MET A 105 12.72 -2.27 20.16
N TYR A 106 12.13 -3.05 19.27
CA TYR A 106 11.07 -4.00 19.59
C TYR A 106 11.55 -5.05 20.59
N LEU A 107 12.76 -5.60 20.41
CA LEU A 107 13.30 -6.64 21.29
C LEU A 107 13.67 -6.13 22.68
N ARG A 108 14.11 -4.87 22.81
CA ARG A 108 14.54 -4.30 24.10
C ARG A 108 13.42 -3.68 24.90
N HIS A 109 12.49 -3.01 24.24
CA HIS A 109 11.45 -2.21 24.89
C HIS A 109 10.04 -2.77 24.71
N GLY A 110 9.88 -3.79 23.85
CA GLY A 110 8.60 -4.42 23.57
C GLY A 110 7.79 -3.70 22.50
N PHE A 111 6.70 -4.36 22.09
CA PHE A 111 5.84 -3.89 21.00
C PHE A 111 5.17 -2.55 21.32
N PHE A 112 4.56 -2.41 22.50
CA PHE A 112 3.82 -1.19 22.87
C PHE A 112 4.71 0.04 22.81
N PHE A 113 5.93 -0.03 23.36
CA PHE A 113 6.91 1.05 23.26
C PHE A 113 7.19 1.42 21.80
N SER A 114 7.44 0.42 20.95
CA SER A 114 7.78 0.65 19.54
C SER A 114 6.68 1.34 18.72
N ILE A 115 5.40 1.19 19.09
CA ILE A 115 4.28 1.76 18.32
C ILE A 115 3.67 3.02 18.94
N CYS A 116 3.92 3.28 20.22
CA CYS A 116 3.25 4.35 20.96
C CYS A 116 4.22 5.34 21.60
N ASN A 117 5.46 4.97 21.94
CA ASN A 117 6.37 5.91 22.58
C ASN A 117 6.91 6.94 21.57
N GLY A 118 7.00 8.21 21.95
CA GLY A 118 7.61 9.26 21.11
C GLY A 118 9.11 9.03 20.84
N GLN A 119 9.81 8.37 21.76
CA GLN A 119 11.21 7.96 21.59
C GLN A 119 11.41 6.89 20.50
N ALA A 120 10.34 6.20 20.08
CA ALA A 120 10.38 5.28 18.94
C ALA A 120 10.48 6.03 17.60
N PHE A 121 10.17 7.31 17.58
CA PHE A 121 10.33 8.21 16.43
C PHE A 121 11.79 8.68 16.32
N THR A 122 12.72 7.75 16.12
CA THR A 122 14.16 8.05 16.14
C THR A 122 14.57 8.93 14.95
N PRO A 123 15.62 9.77 15.08
CA PRO A 123 16.08 10.61 13.98
C PRO A 123 16.38 9.85 12.69
N ARG A 124 16.96 8.63 12.78
CA ARG A 124 17.21 7.78 11.60
C ARG A 124 15.92 7.27 10.97
N LEU A 125 14.96 6.88 11.80
CA LEU A 125 13.66 6.41 11.33
C LEU A 125 12.88 7.54 10.65
N VAL A 126 12.99 8.78 11.16
CA VAL A 126 12.47 9.99 10.47
C VAL A 126 13.09 10.15 9.10
N THR A 127 14.42 10.02 8.96
CA THR A 127 15.07 10.06 7.64
C THR A 127 14.47 9.00 6.70
N PHE A 128 14.24 7.77 7.19
CA PHE A 128 13.65 6.70 6.38
C PHE A 128 12.19 6.97 6.02
N TYR A 129 11.40 7.56 6.91
CA TYR A 129 10.04 8.01 6.60
C TYR A 129 10.02 9.09 5.52
N MET A 130 10.96 10.03 5.56
CA MET A 130 11.13 11.04 4.51
C MET A 130 11.50 10.41 3.18
N VAL A 131 12.45 9.46 3.17
CA VAL A 131 12.83 8.73 1.96
C VAL A 131 11.62 7.97 1.41
N ASN A 132 10.84 7.29 2.25
CA ASN A 132 9.60 6.62 1.85
C ASN A 132 8.60 7.61 1.25
N TYR A 133 8.40 8.76 1.88
CA TYR A 133 7.53 9.83 1.40
C TYR A 133 7.92 10.30 -0.01
N TYR A 134 9.21 10.54 -0.25
CA TYR A 134 9.71 10.89 -1.59
C TYR A 134 9.55 9.75 -2.59
N PHE A 135 9.73 8.50 -2.15
CA PHE A 135 9.49 7.32 -2.97
C PHE A 135 8.05 7.28 -3.51
N LYS A 136 7.05 7.74 -2.73
CA LYS A 136 5.66 7.82 -3.19
C LYS A 136 5.45 8.74 -4.39
N TYR A 137 6.25 9.80 -4.54
CA TYR A 137 6.22 10.63 -5.74
C TYR A 137 6.85 9.93 -6.94
N VAL A 138 7.90 9.12 -6.73
CA VAL A 138 8.47 8.30 -7.80
C VAL A 138 7.47 7.25 -8.27
N GLU A 139 6.71 6.65 -7.35
CA GLU A 139 5.62 5.71 -7.66
C GLU A 139 4.50 6.35 -8.52
N LEU A 140 4.33 7.68 -8.55
CA LEU A 140 3.35 8.34 -9.42
C LEU A 140 3.64 8.09 -10.91
N ILE A 141 4.90 7.85 -11.26
CA ILE A 141 5.35 7.56 -12.63
C ILE A 141 4.71 6.25 -13.15
N ASP A 142 4.33 5.30 -12.28
CA ASP A 142 3.58 4.10 -12.67
C ASP A 142 2.31 4.46 -13.44
N THR A 143 1.59 5.45 -12.94
CA THR A 143 0.33 5.90 -13.55
C THR A 143 0.59 6.56 -14.91
N VAL A 144 1.71 7.27 -15.04
CA VAL A 144 2.15 7.87 -16.31
C VAL A 144 2.43 6.78 -17.34
N PHE A 145 3.14 5.71 -16.96
CA PHE A 145 3.35 4.57 -17.85
C PHE A 145 2.04 3.92 -18.28
N LEU A 146 1.05 3.79 -17.38
CA LEU A 146 -0.26 3.24 -17.73
C LEU A 146 -0.99 4.12 -18.75
N VAL A 147 -0.97 5.44 -18.59
CA VAL A 147 -1.54 6.40 -19.56
C VAL A 147 -0.88 6.26 -20.92
N LEU A 148 0.46 6.32 -20.98
CA LEU A 148 1.22 6.27 -22.23
C LEU A 148 1.09 4.91 -22.96
N LYS A 149 0.88 3.82 -22.20
CA LYS A 149 0.64 2.47 -22.74
C LYS A 149 -0.84 2.19 -23.03
N LYS A 150 -1.74 3.18 -22.87
CA LYS A 150 -3.20 3.03 -23.02
C LYS A 150 -3.77 1.89 -22.18
N LYS A 151 -3.25 1.68 -20.97
CA LYS A 151 -3.79 0.70 -20.03
C LYS A 151 -4.94 1.33 -19.22
N PRO A 152 -5.98 0.56 -18.87
CA PRO A 152 -7.10 1.10 -18.11
C PRO A 152 -6.62 1.55 -16.73
N LEU A 153 -6.93 2.81 -16.40
CA LEU A 153 -6.67 3.37 -15.07
C LEU A 153 -7.82 3.00 -14.14
N ALA A 154 -7.55 2.12 -13.19
CA ALA A 154 -8.51 1.84 -12.13
C ALA A 154 -8.59 3.04 -11.18
N PHE A 155 -9.80 3.38 -10.73
CA PHE A 155 -10.00 4.42 -9.71
C PHE A 155 -9.14 4.14 -8.47
N LEU A 156 -9.13 2.89 -8.00
CA LEU A 156 -8.32 2.44 -6.87
C LEU A 156 -6.84 2.83 -7.03
N HIS A 157 -6.28 2.68 -8.23
CA HIS A 157 -4.87 3.00 -8.51
C HIS A 157 -4.60 4.49 -8.33
N VAL A 158 -5.33 5.33 -9.06
CA VAL A 158 -5.12 6.79 -9.05
C VAL A 158 -5.40 7.38 -7.66
N PHE A 159 -6.48 6.92 -7.02
CA PHE A 159 -6.83 7.35 -5.67
C PHE A 159 -5.76 6.95 -4.65
N HIS A 160 -5.30 5.69 -4.67
CA HIS A 160 -4.27 5.20 -3.76
C HIS A 160 -2.95 5.95 -3.94
N HIS A 161 -2.44 6.11 -5.16
CA HIS A 161 -1.18 6.80 -5.38
C HIS A 161 -1.21 8.28 -4.95
N ALA A 162 -2.31 8.99 -5.25
CA ALA A 162 -2.46 10.38 -4.81
C ALA A 162 -2.60 10.49 -3.28
N ALA A 163 -3.48 9.67 -2.69
CA ALA A 163 -3.78 9.79 -1.28
C ALA A 163 -2.67 9.23 -0.36
N THR A 164 -1.87 8.25 -0.82
CA THR A 164 -0.74 7.73 -0.04
C THR A 164 0.38 8.76 0.10
N ALA A 165 0.61 9.61 -0.90
CA ALA A 165 1.54 10.73 -0.76
C ALA A 165 1.05 11.75 0.29
N ILE A 166 -0.25 12.06 0.29
CA ILE A 166 -0.86 12.92 1.32
C ILE A 166 -0.77 12.26 2.71
N LEU A 167 -1.01 10.95 2.80
CA LEU A 167 -0.87 10.18 4.04
C LEU A 167 0.52 10.34 4.63
N CYS A 168 1.57 10.02 3.86
CA CYS A 168 2.94 10.15 4.32
C CYS A 168 3.28 11.56 4.80
N TYR A 169 2.82 12.61 4.10
CA TYR A 169 2.97 13.99 4.57
C TYR A 169 2.29 14.23 5.93
N THR A 170 1.00 13.85 6.06
CA THR A 170 0.27 14.06 7.32
C THR A 170 0.84 13.27 8.50
N GLN A 171 1.43 12.08 8.26
CA GLN A 171 2.04 11.27 9.32
C GLN A 171 3.41 11.79 9.74
N LEU A 172 4.17 12.40 8.82
CA LEU A 172 5.41 13.11 9.13
C LEU A 172 5.12 14.36 9.97
N GLU A 173 4.18 15.20 9.53
CA GLU A 173 3.73 16.39 10.29
C GLU A 173 3.13 16.03 11.64
N GLY A 174 2.43 14.90 11.70
CA GLY A 174 1.75 14.43 12.89
C GLY A 174 2.63 13.66 13.88
N GLU A 175 3.91 13.43 13.57
CA GLU A 175 4.87 12.68 14.40
C GLU A 175 4.31 11.36 14.97
N THR A 176 3.57 10.60 14.15
CA THR A 176 2.91 9.36 14.60
C THR A 176 3.92 8.22 14.69
N SER A 177 4.19 7.71 15.89
CA SER A 177 5.20 6.64 16.08
C SER A 177 4.78 5.28 15.49
N VAL A 178 3.48 5.00 15.43
CA VAL A 178 2.91 3.77 14.84
C VAL A 178 3.19 3.61 13.34
N GLN A 179 3.58 4.68 12.63
CA GLN A 179 3.64 4.69 11.17
C GLN A 179 4.66 3.71 10.56
N TRP A 180 5.71 3.31 11.30
CA TRP A 180 6.66 2.33 10.76
C TRP A 180 5.99 0.99 10.43
N VAL A 181 4.94 0.59 11.16
CA VAL A 181 4.23 -0.66 10.92
C VAL A 181 3.63 -0.64 9.51
N VAL A 182 2.89 0.43 9.22
CA VAL A 182 2.23 0.63 7.92
C VAL A 182 3.26 0.73 6.80
N ILE A 183 4.35 1.48 7.02
CA ILE A 183 5.40 1.67 6.02
C ILE A 183 6.13 0.37 5.73
N THR A 184 6.57 -0.38 6.75
CA THR A 184 7.33 -1.63 6.55
C THR A 184 6.49 -2.72 5.89
N LEU A 185 5.21 -2.86 6.27
CA LEU A 185 4.30 -3.78 5.60
C LEU A 185 4.03 -3.36 4.15
N ASN A 186 3.85 -2.07 3.89
CA ASN A 186 3.70 -1.55 2.53
C ASN A 186 4.96 -1.81 1.67
N LEU A 187 6.15 -1.52 2.20
CA LEU A 187 7.42 -1.76 1.51
C LEU A 187 7.62 -3.25 1.18
N LEU A 188 7.29 -4.15 2.12
CA LEU A 188 7.34 -5.60 1.87
C LEU A 188 6.44 -6.01 0.70
N VAL A 189 5.21 -5.50 0.68
CA VAL A 189 4.27 -5.75 -0.42
C VAL A 189 4.79 -5.14 -1.72
N HIS A 190 5.37 -3.93 -1.68
CA HIS A 190 5.90 -3.21 -2.84
C HIS A 190 7.11 -3.94 -3.45
N VAL A 191 8.01 -4.50 -2.66
CA VAL A 191 9.10 -5.36 -3.16
C VAL A 191 8.54 -6.49 -4.03
N ILE A 192 7.54 -7.22 -3.52
CA ILE A 192 6.97 -8.37 -4.24
C ILE A 192 6.15 -7.90 -5.46
N MET A 193 5.40 -6.80 -5.32
CA MET A 193 4.56 -6.25 -6.38
C MET A 193 5.39 -5.71 -7.56
N TYR A 194 6.43 -4.93 -7.29
CA TYR A 194 7.28 -4.36 -8.34
C TYR A 194 8.15 -5.42 -9.00
N TYR A 195 8.64 -6.41 -8.26
CA TYR A 195 9.25 -7.60 -8.84
C TYR A 195 8.29 -8.32 -9.80
N TYR A 196 7.03 -8.52 -9.38
CA TYR A 196 6.00 -9.11 -10.24
C TYR A 196 5.79 -8.30 -11.54
N TYR A 197 5.74 -6.97 -11.46
CA TYR A 197 5.59 -6.10 -12.64
C TYR A 197 6.81 -6.12 -13.56
N TYR A 198 8.02 -6.11 -13.00
CA TYR A 198 9.25 -6.29 -13.76
C TYR A 198 9.26 -7.63 -14.52
N ALA A 199 8.99 -8.73 -13.82
CA ALA A 199 9.01 -10.07 -14.41
C ALA A 199 7.93 -10.24 -15.49
N THR A 200 6.71 -9.76 -15.25
CA THR A 200 5.62 -9.81 -16.24
C THR A 200 5.87 -8.90 -17.44
N ALA A 201 6.55 -7.76 -17.26
CA ALA A 201 6.99 -6.92 -18.38
C ALA A 201 8.04 -7.62 -19.27
N GLY A 202 8.85 -8.50 -18.68
CA GLY A 202 9.78 -9.39 -19.38
C GLY A 202 9.14 -10.62 -20.03
N GLY A 203 7.80 -10.76 -19.96
CA GLY A 203 7.06 -11.85 -20.57
C GLY A 203 6.81 -13.06 -19.66
N ALA A 204 7.23 -13.01 -18.40
CA ALA A 204 6.98 -14.12 -17.46
C ALA A 204 5.47 -14.27 -17.18
N LYS A 205 4.97 -15.51 -17.27
CA LYS A 205 3.60 -15.86 -16.87
C LYS A 205 3.60 -16.35 -15.43
N ILE A 206 3.14 -15.50 -14.51
CA ILE A 206 3.18 -15.78 -13.08
C ILE A 206 1.80 -16.23 -12.58
N TRP A 207 1.72 -17.44 -12.01
CA TRP A 207 0.48 -18.05 -11.52
C TRP A 207 0.00 -17.47 -10.17
N TRP A 208 0.90 -16.92 -9.37
CA TRP A 208 0.61 -16.46 -8.01
C TRP A 208 0.08 -15.02 -7.92
N LYS A 209 -0.36 -14.41 -9.04
CA LYS A 209 -0.96 -13.06 -9.05
C LYS A 209 -2.07 -12.87 -8.00
N LYS A 210 -2.89 -13.90 -7.80
CA LYS A 210 -4.00 -13.85 -6.81
C LYS A 210 -3.48 -13.69 -5.38
N TYR A 211 -2.38 -14.37 -5.04
CA TYR A 211 -1.78 -14.29 -3.71
C TYR A 211 -1.17 -12.91 -3.45
N LEU A 212 -0.69 -12.21 -4.49
CA LEU A 212 -0.24 -10.83 -4.36
C LEU A 212 -1.38 -9.89 -3.91
N THR A 213 -2.57 -10.01 -4.51
CA THR A 213 -3.73 -9.23 -4.08
C THR A 213 -4.22 -9.64 -2.69
N SER A 214 -4.14 -10.93 -2.34
CA SER A 214 -4.44 -11.37 -0.96
C SER A 214 -3.45 -10.78 0.05
N LEU A 215 -2.17 -10.70 -0.29
CA LEU A 215 -1.13 -10.11 0.57
C LEU A 215 -1.40 -8.62 0.81
N GLN A 216 -1.78 -7.86 -0.22
CA GLN A 216 -2.21 -6.46 -0.11
C GLN A 216 -3.40 -6.30 0.84
N ILE A 217 -4.40 -7.18 0.76
CA ILE A 217 -5.56 -7.13 1.67
C ILE A 217 -5.13 -7.45 3.10
N SER A 218 -4.31 -8.48 3.30
CA SER A 218 -3.81 -8.85 4.63
C SER A 218 -3.00 -7.71 5.27
N GLN A 219 -2.17 -7.01 4.49
CA GLN A 219 -1.44 -5.82 4.93
C GLN A 219 -2.40 -4.77 5.49
N PHE A 220 -3.44 -4.35 4.75
CA PHE A 220 -4.39 -3.36 5.25
C PHE A 220 -5.19 -3.81 6.48
N VAL A 221 -5.48 -5.11 6.63
CA VAL A 221 -6.14 -5.64 7.83
C VAL A 221 -5.23 -5.50 9.05
N ILE A 222 -3.96 -5.84 8.92
CA ILE A 222 -2.97 -5.72 10.00
C ILE A 222 -2.75 -4.25 10.35
N ASP A 223 -2.57 -3.39 9.34
CA ASP A 223 -2.39 -1.95 9.52
C ASP A 223 -3.55 -1.33 10.29
N LEU A 224 -4.79 -1.62 9.89
CA LEU A 224 -5.97 -1.08 10.54
C LEU A 224 -6.08 -1.55 11.99
N PHE A 225 -5.82 -2.83 12.27
CA PHE A 225 -5.84 -3.32 13.64
C PHE A 225 -4.87 -2.54 14.54
N ILE A 226 -3.63 -2.36 14.08
CA ILE A 226 -2.58 -1.71 14.88
C ILE A 226 -2.81 -0.19 14.96
N VAL A 227 -3.20 0.46 13.87
CA VAL A 227 -3.46 1.91 13.86
C VAL A 227 -4.70 2.25 14.68
N PHE A 228 -5.77 1.45 14.61
CA PHE A 228 -6.91 1.65 15.50
C PHE A 228 -6.53 1.45 16.96
N PHE A 229 -5.73 0.42 17.26
CA PHE A 229 -5.21 0.22 18.62
C PHE A 229 -4.40 1.43 19.10
N ALA A 230 -3.44 1.93 18.33
CA ALA A 230 -2.66 3.11 18.74
C ALA A 230 -3.55 4.37 18.87
N SER A 231 -4.51 4.53 17.96
CA SER A 231 -5.42 5.68 17.96
C SER A 231 -6.35 5.66 19.17
N THR A 232 -6.90 4.52 19.57
CA THR A 232 -7.78 4.45 20.76
C THR A 232 -7.02 4.84 22.02
N TYR A 233 -5.76 4.45 22.17
CA TYR A 233 -4.92 4.85 23.29
C TYR A 233 -4.61 6.36 23.27
N LEU A 234 -4.23 6.91 22.11
CA LEU A 234 -4.05 8.35 21.92
C LEU A 234 -5.31 9.13 22.34
N PHE A 235 -6.48 8.81 21.77
CA PHE A 235 -7.72 9.53 22.07
C PHE A 235 -8.16 9.37 23.52
N SER A 236 -8.02 8.17 24.08
CA SER A 236 -8.43 7.92 25.47
C SER A 236 -7.54 8.65 26.47
N HIS A 237 -6.22 8.73 26.20
CA HIS A 237 -5.30 9.51 27.01
C HIS A 237 -5.62 11.01 26.94
N ARG A 238 -5.82 11.56 25.72
CA ARG A 238 -6.16 12.98 25.51
C ARG A 238 -7.49 13.36 26.16
N TYR A 239 -8.51 12.52 26.02
CA TYR A 239 -9.80 12.70 26.67
C TYR A 239 -9.65 12.75 28.21
N THR A 240 -8.89 11.80 28.78
CA THR A 240 -8.68 11.72 30.22
C THR A 240 -7.90 12.93 30.75
N HIS A 241 -6.84 13.35 30.06
CA HIS A 241 -6.05 14.52 30.42
C HIS A 241 -6.88 15.81 30.37
N ASN A 242 -7.73 15.98 29.35
CA ASN A 242 -8.62 17.13 29.24
C ASN A 242 -9.69 17.17 30.34
N GLN A 243 -10.19 16.00 30.76
CA GLN A 243 -11.20 15.91 31.82
C GLN A 243 -10.61 16.00 33.23
N TYR A 244 -9.36 15.58 33.43
CA TYR A 244 -8.66 15.56 34.73
C TYR A 244 -7.23 16.12 34.62
N PRO A 245 -7.05 17.44 34.47
CA PRO A 245 -5.75 18.06 34.18
C PRO A 245 -4.72 17.95 35.31
N ASN A 246 -5.16 17.74 36.55
CA ASN A 246 -4.28 17.57 37.72
C ASN A 246 -3.90 16.10 37.97
N LEU A 247 -4.31 15.18 37.10
CA LEU A 247 -4.01 13.78 37.24
C LEU A 247 -2.61 13.49 36.67
N TYR A 248 -1.63 13.37 37.56
CA TYR A 248 -0.28 12.98 37.19
C TYR A 248 -0.25 11.51 36.74
N PHE A 249 0.25 11.27 35.52
CA PHE A 249 0.59 9.94 35.01
C PHE A 249 2.02 9.57 35.46
N PRO A 250 2.31 8.33 35.89
CA PRO A 250 1.46 7.14 35.84
C PRO A 250 0.41 7.08 36.96
N ILE A 251 -0.85 6.79 36.59
CA ILE A 251 -1.93 6.53 37.54
C ILE A 251 -1.69 5.20 38.27
N SER A 252 -2.00 5.16 39.57
CA SER A 252 -1.94 3.91 40.33
C SER A 252 -2.90 2.86 39.72
N PRO A 253 -2.59 1.54 39.82
CA PRO A 253 -3.48 0.47 39.34
C PRO A 253 -4.91 0.54 39.91
N SER A 254 -5.06 1.08 41.13
CA SER A 254 -6.36 1.31 41.77
C SER A 254 -7.16 2.45 41.12
N THR A 255 -6.49 3.54 40.73
CA THR A 255 -7.11 4.66 40.00
C THR A 255 -7.45 4.27 38.57
N TYR A 256 -6.61 3.43 37.95
CA TYR A 256 -6.87 2.82 36.65
C TYR A 256 -8.15 1.99 36.64
N SER A 257 -8.34 1.07 37.60
CA SER A 257 -9.57 0.27 37.69
C SER A 257 -10.81 1.14 37.89
N HIS A 258 -10.71 2.21 38.68
CA HIS A 258 -11.83 3.12 38.93
C HIS A 258 -12.22 3.96 37.70
N MET A 259 -11.26 4.33 36.85
CA MET A 259 -11.52 5.06 35.61
C MET A 259 -11.93 4.14 34.47
N ALA A 260 -11.25 3.00 34.28
CA ALA A 260 -11.63 1.98 33.29
C ALA A 260 -13.06 1.45 33.54
N ALA A 261 -13.49 1.35 34.81
CA ALA A 261 -14.87 1.01 35.16
C ALA A 261 -15.89 2.11 34.82
N LYS A 262 -15.47 3.38 34.73
CA LYS A 262 -16.36 4.53 34.50
C LYS A 262 -16.41 4.98 33.03
N THR A 263 -15.33 4.78 32.28
CA THR A 263 -15.22 5.14 30.86
C THR A 263 -15.27 3.94 29.91
N SER A 264 -15.25 2.71 30.43
CA SER A 264 -15.21 1.46 29.64
C SER A 264 -14.02 1.37 28.65
N LEU A 265 -12.99 2.21 28.81
CA LEU A 265 -11.85 2.29 27.89
C LEU A 265 -10.57 1.79 28.58
N PRO A 266 -9.90 0.76 28.03
CA PRO A 266 -8.62 0.28 28.56
C PRO A 266 -7.50 1.27 28.19
N THR A 267 -6.93 1.95 29.17
CA THR A 267 -5.89 2.99 28.99
C THR A 267 -4.59 2.66 29.73
N VAL A 268 -3.77 1.79 29.15
CA VAL A 268 -2.49 1.38 29.77
C VAL A 268 -1.33 2.37 29.47
N GLY A 269 -1.58 3.45 28.70
CA GLY A 269 -0.57 4.45 28.36
C GLY A 269 -1.03 5.46 27.28
N ASP A 270 -0.13 6.37 26.90
CA ASP A 270 -0.29 7.33 25.79
C ASP A 270 0.40 6.81 24.52
N CYS A 271 -0.08 7.25 23.35
CA CYS A 271 0.57 7.00 22.06
C CYS A 271 0.93 8.33 21.39
N ALA A 272 2.14 8.43 20.85
CA ALA A 272 2.66 9.63 20.24
C ALA A 272 2.03 9.91 18.87
N GLY A 273 1.67 11.17 18.69
CA GLY A 273 1.20 11.72 17.42
C GLY A 273 0.05 12.70 17.57
N SER A 274 -0.30 13.37 16.47
CA SER A 274 -1.43 14.28 16.43
C SER A 274 -2.75 13.55 16.17
N GLU A 275 -3.84 14.03 16.79
CA GLU A 275 -5.19 13.49 16.61
C GLU A 275 -5.65 13.57 15.14
N GLY A 276 -5.30 14.66 14.46
CA GLY A 276 -5.64 14.86 13.04
C GLY A 276 -4.97 13.83 12.13
N ALA A 277 -3.68 13.55 12.33
CA ALA A 277 -2.96 12.55 11.56
C ALA A 277 -3.50 11.13 11.83
N ALA A 278 -3.85 10.82 13.09
CA ALA A 278 -4.45 9.54 13.47
C ALA A 278 -5.81 9.32 12.78
N LEU A 279 -6.72 10.30 12.85
CA LEU A 279 -8.04 10.21 12.19
C LEU A 279 -7.92 10.08 10.68
N PHE A 280 -7.05 10.89 10.07
CA PHE A 280 -6.82 10.83 8.63
C PHE A 280 -6.26 9.46 8.21
N GLY A 281 -5.29 8.92 8.95
CA GLY A 281 -4.73 7.59 8.73
C GLY A 281 -5.78 6.49 8.84
N CYS A 282 -6.55 6.47 9.93
CA CYS A 282 -7.66 5.53 10.13
C CYS A 282 -8.67 5.56 8.98
N GLY A 283 -9.14 6.75 8.60
CA GLY A 283 -10.13 6.92 7.53
C GLY A 283 -9.59 6.46 6.18
N LEU A 284 -8.36 6.85 5.84
CA LEU A 284 -7.78 6.52 4.54
C LEU A 284 -7.47 5.03 4.40
N LEU A 285 -6.86 4.40 5.41
CA LEU A 285 -6.59 2.95 5.39
C LEU A 285 -7.89 2.13 5.32
N SER A 286 -8.96 2.60 5.99
CA SER A 286 -10.28 1.97 5.92
C SER A 286 -10.85 2.03 4.49
N SER A 287 -10.68 3.18 3.82
CA SER A 287 -11.08 3.34 2.43
C SER A 287 -10.29 2.42 1.49
N TYR A 288 -8.99 2.21 1.75
CA TYR A 288 -8.16 1.30 0.96
C TYR A 288 -8.61 -0.14 1.12
N LEU A 289 -8.79 -0.62 2.34
CA LEU A 289 -9.27 -1.99 2.58
C LEU A 289 -10.58 -2.24 1.82
N PHE A 290 -11.53 -1.31 1.89
CA PHE A 290 -12.78 -1.40 1.15
C PHE A 290 -12.56 -1.52 -0.36
N LEU A 291 -11.75 -0.63 -0.95
CA LEU A 291 -11.49 -0.61 -2.38
C LEU A 291 -10.74 -1.86 -2.86
N PHE A 292 -9.78 -2.37 -2.09
CA PHE A 292 -9.06 -3.62 -2.41
C PHE A 292 -9.97 -4.85 -2.33
N ILE A 293 -10.85 -4.93 -1.33
CA ILE A 293 -11.86 -6.00 -1.24
C ILE A 293 -12.82 -5.92 -2.45
N ALA A 294 -13.28 -4.72 -2.79
CA ALA A 294 -14.15 -4.50 -3.95
C ALA A 294 -13.44 -4.92 -5.26
N PHE A 295 -12.18 -4.52 -5.44
CA PHE A 295 -11.35 -4.92 -6.58
C PHE A 295 -11.15 -6.44 -6.66
N TYR A 296 -10.86 -7.10 -5.54
CA TYR A 296 -10.69 -8.55 -5.49
C TYR A 296 -11.97 -9.29 -5.88
N LYS A 297 -13.12 -8.86 -5.34
CA LYS A 297 -14.44 -9.41 -5.72
C LYS A 297 -14.71 -9.19 -7.21
N ALA A 298 -14.47 -7.99 -7.72
CA ALA A 298 -14.69 -7.65 -9.13
C ALA A 298 -13.79 -8.44 -10.08
N THR A 299 -12.55 -8.70 -9.69
CA THR A 299 -11.55 -9.37 -10.55
C THR A 299 -11.69 -10.89 -10.49
N TYR A 300 -11.69 -11.49 -9.30
CA TYR A 300 -11.56 -12.94 -9.15
C TYR A 300 -12.89 -13.66 -9.02
N LYS A 301 -13.89 -13.10 -8.33
CA LYS A 301 -15.21 -13.76 -8.23
C LYS A 301 -15.98 -13.68 -9.55
N LYS A 302 -15.92 -12.53 -10.25
CA LYS A 302 -16.54 -12.43 -11.59
C LYS A 302 -15.84 -13.32 -12.63
N ALA A 303 -14.50 -13.42 -12.58
CA ALA A 303 -13.76 -14.31 -13.47
C ALA A 303 -14.10 -15.79 -13.21
N ALA A 304 -14.17 -16.21 -11.95
CA ALA A 304 -14.56 -17.57 -11.59
C ALA A 304 -15.99 -17.90 -12.04
N ALA A 305 -16.93 -16.96 -11.86
CA ALA A 305 -18.32 -17.13 -12.33
C ALA A 305 -18.41 -17.25 -13.86
N LYS A 306 -17.68 -16.42 -14.61
CA LYS A 306 -17.63 -16.51 -16.08
C LYS A 306 -16.97 -17.81 -16.56
N ALA A 307 -15.90 -18.24 -15.92
CA ALA A 307 -15.23 -19.51 -16.24
C ALA A 307 -16.15 -20.71 -15.97
N LYS A 308 -16.91 -20.68 -14.86
CA LYS A 308 -17.93 -21.68 -14.56
C LYS A 308 -19.03 -21.69 -15.63
N GLN A 309 -19.60 -20.53 -15.98
CA GLN A 309 -20.63 -20.45 -17.03
C GLN A 309 -20.13 -20.91 -18.40
N ALA A 310 -18.87 -20.61 -18.76
CA ALA A 310 -18.28 -21.08 -20.01
C ALA A 310 -18.09 -22.60 -20.01
N LYS A 311 -17.67 -23.17 -18.87
CA LYS A 311 -17.56 -24.62 -18.69
C LYS A 311 -18.93 -25.29 -18.75
N ASP A 312 -19.93 -24.76 -18.05
CA ASP A 312 -21.30 -25.29 -18.02
C ASP A 312 -21.93 -25.24 -19.42
N LYS A 313 -21.70 -24.15 -20.19
CA LYS A 313 -22.10 -24.06 -21.61
C LYS A 313 -21.38 -25.06 -22.49
N ALA A 314 -20.07 -25.24 -22.34
CA ALA A 314 -19.31 -26.21 -23.11
C ALA A 314 -19.76 -27.66 -22.80
N THR A 315 -20.05 -27.96 -21.54
CA THR A 315 -20.60 -29.25 -21.12
C THR A 315 -22.01 -29.48 -21.64
N ALA A 316 -22.87 -28.45 -21.65
CA ALA A 316 -24.21 -28.53 -22.25
C ALA A 316 -24.15 -28.76 -23.77
N VAL A 317 -23.29 -28.05 -24.51
CA VAL A 317 -23.08 -28.26 -25.95
C VAL A 317 -22.52 -29.67 -26.23
N ALA A 318 -21.58 -30.15 -25.42
CA ALA A 318 -21.05 -31.52 -25.57
C ALA A 318 -22.14 -32.59 -25.30
N ALA A 319 -23.02 -32.37 -24.32
CA ALA A 319 -24.13 -33.27 -24.04
C ALA A 319 -25.19 -33.27 -25.15
N GLU A 320 -25.47 -32.12 -25.77
CA GLU A 320 -26.38 -32.00 -26.93
C GLU A 320 -25.83 -32.72 -28.17
N VAL A 321 -24.52 -32.63 -28.43
CA VAL A 321 -23.85 -33.35 -29.54
C VAL A 321 -23.86 -34.86 -29.33
N VAL A 322 -23.64 -35.34 -28.09
CA VAL A 322 -23.70 -36.78 -27.76
C VAL A 322 -25.14 -37.31 -27.79
N GLY A 323 -26.13 -36.51 -27.35
CA GLY A 323 -27.55 -36.85 -27.44
C GLY A 323 -28.07 -36.92 -28.88
N SER A 324 -27.55 -36.05 -29.77
CA SER A 324 -27.86 -36.08 -31.21
C SER A 324 -27.20 -37.24 -31.96
N SER A 325 -26.25 -37.96 -31.36
CA SER A 325 -25.59 -39.12 -31.97
C SER A 325 -26.45 -40.40 -31.93
N LYS A 326 -27.65 -40.36 -31.35
CA LYS A 326 -28.67 -41.41 -31.50
C LYS A 326 -29.88 -40.81 -32.21
N SER A 327 -29.89 -41.00 -33.53
CA SER A 327 -31.00 -40.78 -34.47
C SER A 327 -31.21 -39.34 -34.96
N LYS A 328 -30.76 -39.11 -36.21
CA LYS A 328 -31.03 -37.99 -37.13
C LYS A 328 -30.43 -36.62 -36.76
N VAL A 329 -29.42 -36.21 -37.53
CA VAL A 329 -28.87 -34.85 -37.52
C VAL A 329 -29.69 -33.98 -38.47
N VAL A 330 -30.31 -32.91 -37.95
CA VAL A 330 -31.00 -31.89 -38.75
C VAL A 330 -30.13 -30.64 -38.77
N VAL A 331 -29.64 -30.26 -39.96
CA VAL A 331 -28.86 -29.02 -40.13
C VAL A 331 -29.72 -27.96 -40.82
N GLN A 332 -29.93 -26.82 -40.15
CA GLN A 332 -30.72 -25.70 -40.66
C GLN A 332 -29.79 -24.54 -41.06
N ASN A 333 -29.87 -24.10 -42.32
CA ASN A 333 -29.13 -22.96 -42.85
C ASN A 333 -30.00 -21.68 -42.80
N LYS A 334 -29.35 -20.50 -42.69
CA LYS A 334 -29.97 -19.15 -42.70
C LYS A 334 -31.00 -18.85 -43.81
N ARG A 335 -31.17 -19.71 -44.82
CA ARG A 335 -32.20 -19.61 -45.88
C ARG A 335 -33.40 -20.56 -45.70
N GLY A 336 -33.51 -21.26 -44.57
CA GLY A 336 -34.69 -22.06 -44.21
C GLY A 336 -34.79 -23.46 -44.85
N THR A 337 -33.78 -23.91 -45.59
CA THR A 337 -33.77 -25.27 -46.16
C THR A 337 -33.31 -26.29 -45.12
N VAL A 338 -34.09 -27.36 -44.96
CA VAL A 338 -33.83 -28.48 -44.04
C VAL A 338 -33.31 -29.66 -44.86
N VAL A 339 -32.12 -30.17 -44.54
CA VAL A 339 -31.59 -31.43 -45.12
C VAL A 339 -31.55 -32.47 -44.02
N VAL A 340 -32.21 -33.61 -44.26
CA VAL A 340 -32.23 -34.78 -43.36
C VAL A 340 -31.39 -35.88 -44.01
N THR A 341 -30.34 -36.32 -43.33
CA THR A 341 -29.55 -37.48 -43.75
C THR A 341 -29.75 -38.62 -42.75
N GLU A 342 -30.31 -39.74 -43.21
CA GLU A 342 -30.33 -40.99 -42.45
C GLU A 342 -28.98 -41.69 -42.58
N VAL A 343 -28.46 -42.20 -41.47
CA VAL A 343 -27.31 -43.11 -41.43
C VAL A 343 -27.91 -44.51 -41.24
N ASP A 344 -27.82 -45.37 -42.26
CA ASP A 344 -28.23 -46.77 -42.20
C ASP A 344 -27.17 -47.55 -41.42
N ASP A 345 -27.47 -47.90 -40.17
CA ASP A 345 -26.69 -48.87 -39.40
C ASP A 345 -27.15 -50.28 -39.80
N ARG A 346 -26.44 -50.88 -40.76
CA ARG A 346 -26.45 -52.33 -40.96
C ARG A 346 -25.01 -52.87 -41.00
N PRO A 347 -24.79 -54.07 -40.42
CA PRO A 347 -23.61 -54.41 -39.62
C PRO A 347 -22.29 -54.57 -40.38
#